data_AF-A0A2Y9E238-F1
#
_entry.id   AF-A0A2Y9E238-F1
#
_cell.length_a   1.000
_cell.length_b   1.000
_cell.length_c   1.000
_cell.angle_alpha   90.00
_cell.angle_beta   90.00
_cell.angle_gamma   90.00
#
_symmetry.space_group_name_H-M   'P 1'
#
loop_
_entity.id
_entity.type
_entity.pdbx_description
1 polymer ?
#
loop_
_entity_poly.entity_id
_entity_poly.type
_entity_poly.pdbx_seq_one_letter_code
_entity_poly.pdbx_strand_id
1 'polypeptide(L)'
;MAVPGFILGVFIHLLHISSVANYPNGKVAKSCHGMIPEHGHSPQSHPIHHISVNQTTFQPGDQLKVTLSGPPFKGFLLEARDAEDLSGPLIGSFTLIDSELSQILTCEDIQGSAVSHRNPSKKNDIEVYWHAPSSAPNHIQFLATVVEKYKIYWVKIPGSIISQPNALPFTTPKATTARLSTLPPDSHLTKPFSASACGNTKFCIRSPLNCDPEKERACVFLSFMRDDRSVMVEMSGPSKGYLSFALSHDRWMGDDDAYLCIRDDQTVHIQASHLTGRSHPVMDSEGSLEDMAWRLADGVIQCSFRRNISLPGFKNRFDLNTSYYIFIADGAADDGRIYKHAQQPLITYEKHNVMDFPKNIGGSHSLFLLKVHAALMFVAWMTTVSIGVLIARFFKPVWSKAFFFGEAAWFQVHRMLMITTSVLTCVAFVLPFMYRGGWSRHAGYHPYLGCVVMALAVLQPLLAAFRPPIHDPRRQMFNWTHWSMGTAARIIAVAAMFLGMDLPGLNLPELWKTYAMIGFVAWHVGTEIVLEIHAYRLTRKVEILDDTRIQILQSFTAAEAEGHTFKKAVLALYVWGNVTFLIMFLSAISQL
;
A
#
# COMPACT_ATOMS: atom_id res chain seq x y z
N MET A 1 33.92 -11.00 29.45
CA MET A 1 33.44 -9.79 30.16
C MET A 1 32.45 -9.05 29.28
N ALA A 2 31.33 -8.66 29.88
CA ALA A 2 30.32 -7.67 29.48
C ALA A 2 29.68 -7.72 28.07
N VAL A 3 28.47 -8.30 27.98
CA VAL A 3 27.39 -7.74 27.13
C VAL A 3 26.02 -7.88 27.84
N PRO A 4 25.66 -6.95 28.76
CA PRO A 4 24.27 -6.81 29.25
C PRO A 4 23.58 -5.54 28.71
N GLY A 5 24.15 -4.84 27.72
CA GLY A 5 23.59 -3.58 27.20
C GLY A 5 22.58 -3.72 26.07
N PHE A 6 22.56 -4.85 25.35
CA PHE A 6 21.78 -4.97 24.12
C PHE A 6 20.30 -5.35 24.35
N ILE A 7 19.99 -5.99 25.48
CA ILE A 7 18.63 -6.44 25.80
C ILE A 7 17.76 -5.29 26.36
N LEU A 8 18.38 -4.32 27.05
CA LEU A 8 17.65 -3.18 27.63
C LEU A 8 17.16 -2.18 26.56
N GLY A 9 17.91 -2.03 25.45
CA GLY A 9 17.53 -1.14 24.33
C GLY A 9 16.34 -1.66 23.52
N VAL A 10 16.16 -2.98 23.42
CA VAL A 10 15.01 -3.59 22.73
C VAL A 10 13.72 -3.44 23.53
N PHE A 11 13.79 -3.47 24.86
CA PHE A 11 12.62 -3.31 25.73
C PHE A 11 12.11 -1.86 25.83
N ILE A 12 12.99 -0.85 25.77
CA ILE A 12 12.58 0.56 25.83
C ILE A 12 11.90 1.02 24.52
N HIS A 13 12.27 0.44 23.37
CA HIS A 13 11.59 0.71 22.09
C HIS A 13 10.22 0.03 21.94
N LEU A 14 9.92 -1.00 22.72
CA LEU A 14 8.61 -1.66 22.73
C LEU A 14 7.56 -0.92 23.59
N LEU A 15 7.99 0.00 24.47
CA LEU A 15 7.10 0.75 25.37
C LEU A 15 6.60 2.10 24.82
N HIS A 16 7.03 2.51 23.61
CA HIS A 16 6.57 3.74 22.94
C HIS A 16 5.61 3.48 21.77
N ILE A 17 4.98 2.30 21.72
CA ILE A 17 3.85 2.05 20.83
C ILE A 17 2.58 2.41 21.61
N SER A 18 2.28 3.71 21.70
CA SER A 18 0.92 4.15 22.04
C SER A 18 0.04 3.80 20.85
N SER A 19 -0.62 2.64 20.92
CA SER A 19 -1.74 2.34 20.04
C SER A 19 -2.82 3.40 20.29
N VAL A 20 -2.98 4.35 19.38
CA VAL A 20 -4.17 5.21 19.37
C VAL A 20 -5.34 4.33 18.92
N ALA A 21 -5.95 3.67 19.89
CA ALA A 21 -7.13 2.89 19.67
C ALA A 21 -8.34 3.84 19.74
N ASN A 22 -8.89 4.18 18.58
CA ASN A 22 -10.18 4.88 18.48
C ASN A 22 -11.28 3.90 18.85
N TYR A 23 -11.66 3.89 20.13
CA TYR A 23 -12.73 3.05 20.65
C TYR A 23 -14.09 3.75 20.53
N PRO A 24 -15.19 3.00 20.27
CA PRO A 24 -16.56 3.52 20.18
C PRO A 24 -17.17 3.87 21.55
N ASN A 25 -16.34 4.42 22.45
CA ASN A 25 -16.66 4.66 23.85
C ASN A 25 -17.25 6.06 24.10
N GLY A 26 -17.54 6.83 23.04
CA GLY A 26 -18.15 8.16 23.07
C GLY A 26 -17.45 9.25 23.86
N LYS A 27 -16.15 9.11 24.17
CA LYS A 27 -15.33 10.19 24.74
C LYS A 27 -14.94 11.24 23.69
N VAL A 28 -15.93 11.98 23.19
CA VAL A 28 -15.83 12.88 22.02
C VAL A 28 -15.63 14.36 22.40
N ALA A 29 -14.95 14.65 23.51
CA ALA A 29 -14.77 16.03 23.99
C ALA A 29 -14.07 16.97 22.98
N LYS A 30 -13.24 16.42 22.08
CA LYS A 30 -12.62 17.21 20.99
C LYS A 30 -13.62 17.73 19.95
N SER A 31 -14.78 17.08 19.83
CA SER A 31 -15.80 17.43 18.85
C SER A 31 -16.76 18.52 19.33
N CYS A 32 -16.70 18.99 20.58
CA CYS A 32 -17.74 19.88 21.11
C CYS A 32 -17.82 21.23 20.38
N HIS A 33 -16.67 21.87 20.09
CA HIS A 33 -16.65 23.16 19.40
C HIS A 33 -17.34 23.11 18.03
N GLY A 34 -16.93 22.15 17.18
CA GLY A 34 -17.49 21.99 15.84
C GLY A 34 -18.82 21.24 15.78
N MET A 35 -19.13 20.47 16.82
CA MET A 35 -20.13 19.39 16.82
C MET A 35 -19.97 18.43 15.64
N ILE A 36 -18.75 18.26 15.12
CA ILE A 36 -18.46 17.39 13.98
C ILE A 36 -17.67 16.18 14.51
N PRO A 37 -18.16 14.95 14.28
CA PRO A 37 -17.38 13.77 14.64
C PRO A 37 -16.16 13.69 13.72
N GLU A 38 -14.99 13.31 14.26
CA GLU A 38 -13.76 13.12 13.50
C GLU A 38 -13.79 11.82 12.67
N HIS A 39 -14.83 11.67 11.85
CA HIS A 39 -15.06 10.49 11.01
C HIS A 39 -14.59 10.68 9.56
N GLY A 40 -14.16 11.89 9.18
CA GLY A 40 -13.57 12.15 7.86
C GLY A 40 -14.56 12.13 6.69
N HIS A 41 -15.85 12.39 6.96
CA HIS A 41 -16.92 12.46 5.97
C HIS A 41 -17.67 13.80 6.05
N SER A 42 -18.62 14.04 5.15
CA SER A 42 -19.54 15.19 5.24
C SER A 42 -20.82 14.77 5.96
N PRO A 43 -21.40 15.65 6.80
CA PRO A 43 -22.69 15.38 7.44
C PRO A 43 -23.81 15.28 6.41
N GLN A 44 -24.83 14.50 6.74
CA GLN A 44 -26.07 14.40 5.98
C GLN A 44 -26.84 15.74 6.03
N SER A 45 -27.44 16.12 4.91
CA SER A 45 -28.04 17.45 4.71
C SER A 45 -29.42 17.62 5.34
N HIS A 46 -30.18 16.54 5.54
CA HIS A 46 -31.56 16.58 6.04
C HIS A 46 -31.67 15.84 7.37
N PRO A 47 -31.85 16.53 8.51
CA PRO A 47 -31.97 15.88 9.82
C PRO A 47 -33.21 14.99 9.88
N ILE A 48 -33.01 13.74 10.30
CA ILE A 48 -34.09 12.75 10.50
C ILE A 48 -34.36 12.48 11.99
N HIS A 49 -33.56 13.08 12.88
CA HIS A 49 -33.72 13.06 14.33
C HIS A 49 -34.19 14.42 14.81
N HIS A 50 -34.89 14.45 15.94
CA HIS A 50 -35.39 15.69 16.53
C HIS A 50 -35.16 15.72 18.04
N ILE A 51 -35.05 16.94 18.57
CA ILE A 51 -34.90 17.20 20.00
C ILE A 51 -36.22 17.77 20.50
N SER A 52 -36.76 17.20 21.57
CA SER A 52 -37.93 17.70 22.27
C SER A 52 -37.61 18.00 23.73
N VAL A 53 -38.35 18.94 24.30
CA VAL A 53 -38.23 19.37 25.69
C VAL A 53 -39.61 19.30 26.35
N ASN A 54 -39.65 19.00 27.65
CA ASN A 54 -40.92 18.87 28.38
C ASN A 54 -41.66 20.20 28.56
N GLN A 55 -40.97 21.34 28.49
CA GLN A 55 -41.54 22.67 28.61
C GLN A 55 -40.75 23.67 27.73
N THR A 56 -41.43 24.68 27.21
CA THR A 56 -40.85 25.71 26.33
C THR A 56 -40.43 26.98 27.07
N THR A 57 -40.75 27.06 28.36
CA THR A 57 -40.35 28.15 29.26
C THR A 57 -39.50 27.64 30.41
N PHE A 58 -38.54 28.45 30.88
CA PHE A 58 -37.67 28.08 31.99
C PHE A 58 -37.25 29.29 32.83
N GLN A 59 -36.86 29.06 34.07
CA GLN A 59 -36.20 30.02 34.96
C GLN A 59 -34.78 29.54 35.31
N PRO A 60 -33.85 30.44 35.63
CA PRO A 60 -32.54 30.05 36.16
C PRO A 60 -32.68 29.12 37.38
N GLY A 61 -31.99 27.98 37.37
CA GLY A 61 -32.11 26.93 38.38
C GLY A 61 -33.13 25.82 38.05
N ASP A 62 -33.95 25.97 37.01
CA ASP A 62 -34.88 24.93 36.57
C ASP A 62 -34.16 23.70 36.02
N GLN A 63 -34.82 22.55 36.18
CA GLN A 63 -34.41 21.28 35.60
C GLN A 63 -35.42 20.86 34.52
N LEU A 64 -34.98 20.80 33.26
CA LEU A 64 -35.79 20.39 32.13
C LEU A 64 -35.43 18.98 31.67
N LYS A 65 -36.43 18.23 31.19
CA LYS A 65 -36.20 16.95 30.54
C LYS A 65 -36.05 17.18 29.03
N VAL A 66 -34.90 16.76 28.50
CA VAL A 66 -34.56 16.86 27.08
C VAL A 66 -34.51 15.46 26.50
N THR A 67 -35.21 15.25 25.40
CA THR A 67 -35.29 13.97 24.70
C THR A 67 -34.78 14.15 23.26
N LEU A 68 -33.84 13.31 22.85
CA LEU A 68 -33.40 13.21 21.46
C LEU A 68 -33.93 11.89 20.90
N SER A 69 -34.71 11.94 19.83
CA SER A 69 -35.38 10.76 19.26
C SER A 69 -35.37 10.74 17.73
N GLY A 70 -35.51 9.54 17.16
CA GLY A 70 -35.59 9.33 15.71
C GLY A 70 -35.30 7.89 15.29
N PRO A 71 -34.91 7.66 14.04
CA PRO A 71 -34.44 6.36 13.56
C PRO A 71 -33.22 5.83 14.34
N PRO A 72 -32.96 4.51 14.37
CA PRO A 72 -31.94 3.92 15.23
C PRO A 72 -30.55 4.52 15.02
N PHE A 73 -29.89 5.00 16.10
CA PHE A 73 -28.54 5.58 16.07
C PHE A 73 -27.59 4.92 17.07
N LYS A 74 -26.28 5.03 16.83
CA LYS A 74 -25.22 4.42 17.65
C LYS A 74 -24.50 5.43 18.54
N GLY A 75 -24.21 6.61 17.99
CA GLY A 75 -23.51 7.68 18.70
C GLY A 75 -24.31 8.97 18.70
N PHE A 76 -24.10 9.80 19.72
CA PHE A 76 -24.62 11.15 19.75
C PHE A 76 -23.72 12.07 20.59
N LEU A 77 -23.91 13.37 20.38
CA LEU A 77 -23.39 14.49 21.18
C LEU A 77 -24.50 15.54 21.30
N LEU A 78 -24.86 15.92 22.53
CA LEU A 78 -25.93 16.86 22.84
C LEU A 78 -25.38 18.01 23.71
N GLU A 79 -25.69 19.24 23.31
CA GLU A 79 -25.23 20.48 23.94
C GLU A 79 -26.36 21.51 23.98
N ALA A 80 -26.24 22.53 24.84
CA ALA A 80 -27.15 23.67 24.90
C ALA A 80 -26.36 24.99 24.72
N ARG A 81 -26.91 25.89 23.90
CA ARG A 81 -26.28 27.18 23.56
C ARG A 81 -27.30 28.32 23.60
N ASP A 82 -26.79 29.54 23.64
CA ASP A 82 -27.61 30.74 23.48
C ASP A 82 -28.25 30.73 22.07
N ALA A 83 -29.56 30.92 21.98
CA ALA A 83 -30.25 30.94 20.69
C ALA A 83 -29.89 32.18 19.84
N GLU A 84 -29.39 33.26 20.47
CA GLU A 84 -28.90 34.46 19.79
C GLU A 84 -27.46 34.30 19.26
N ASP A 85 -26.67 33.40 19.87
CA ASP A 85 -25.31 33.08 19.45
C ASP A 85 -25.00 31.58 19.61
N LEU A 86 -25.33 30.79 18.58
CA LEU A 86 -25.04 29.36 18.52
C LEU A 86 -23.54 29.03 18.42
N SER A 87 -22.67 30.02 18.22
CA SER A 87 -21.21 29.83 18.23
C SER A 87 -20.58 30.20 19.56
N GLY A 88 -21.37 30.74 20.49
CA GLY A 88 -20.96 31.14 21.83
C GLY A 88 -20.74 29.97 22.80
N PRO A 89 -20.45 30.27 24.07
CA PRO A 89 -20.12 29.28 25.10
C PRO A 89 -21.28 28.33 25.41
N LEU A 90 -20.94 27.14 25.90
CA LEU A 90 -21.90 26.13 26.35
C LEU A 90 -22.69 26.61 27.58
N ILE A 91 -24.00 26.38 27.59
CA ILE A 91 -24.91 26.87 28.64
C ILE A 91 -25.48 25.72 29.47
N GLY A 92 -25.30 25.83 30.78
CA GLY A 92 -25.89 24.91 31.76
C GLY A 92 -25.14 23.59 31.92
N SER A 93 -25.80 22.64 32.59
CA SER A 93 -25.19 21.33 32.86
C SER A 93 -26.21 20.21 32.76
N PHE A 94 -25.76 18.99 32.45
CA PHE A 94 -26.62 17.83 32.28
C PHE A 94 -26.51 16.82 33.43
N THR A 95 -27.60 16.10 33.69
CA THR A 95 -27.61 14.90 34.54
C THR A 95 -28.24 13.74 33.78
N LEU A 96 -27.65 12.55 33.92
CA LEU A 96 -28.07 11.36 33.18
C LEU A 96 -29.34 10.76 33.80
N ILE A 97 -30.26 10.31 32.94
CA ILE A 97 -31.35 9.43 33.34
C ILE A 97 -30.90 7.97 33.22
N ASP A 98 -30.22 7.62 32.12
CA ASP A 98 -29.66 6.28 31.90
C ASP A 98 -28.12 6.35 31.77
N SER A 99 -27.42 5.82 32.79
CA SER A 99 -25.95 5.78 32.83
C SER A 99 -25.34 4.65 31.99
N GLU A 100 -26.12 3.66 31.56
CA GLU A 100 -25.66 2.56 30.71
C GLU A 100 -25.54 3.01 29.25
N LEU A 101 -26.47 3.84 28.78
CA LEU A 101 -26.52 4.34 27.40
C LEU A 101 -25.70 5.62 27.20
N SER A 102 -25.61 6.46 28.23
CA SER A 102 -25.08 7.83 28.13
C SER A 102 -23.94 8.11 29.13
N GLN A 103 -23.16 9.15 28.84
CA GLN A 103 -22.15 9.68 29.73
C GLN A 103 -22.08 11.21 29.61
N ILE A 104 -21.67 11.85 30.71
CA ILE A 104 -21.43 13.29 30.74
C ILE A 104 -20.02 13.57 30.22
N LEU A 105 -19.90 14.62 29.41
CA LEU A 105 -18.62 15.13 28.93
C LEU A 105 -18.28 16.47 29.59
N THR A 106 -16.98 16.73 29.67
CA THR A 106 -16.43 18.05 29.95
C THR A 106 -15.95 18.62 28.63
N CYS A 107 -16.62 19.66 28.15
CA CYS A 107 -16.23 20.39 26.94
C CYS A 107 -15.80 21.79 27.35
N GLU A 108 -14.72 22.30 26.75
CA GLU A 108 -14.18 23.65 27.00
C GLU A 108 -13.94 23.94 28.49
N ASP A 109 -13.45 22.92 29.22
CA ASP A 109 -13.20 22.93 30.67
C ASP A 109 -14.46 23.17 31.54
N ILE A 110 -15.66 23.15 30.96
CA ILE A 110 -16.93 23.24 31.67
C ILE A 110 -17.42 21.82 31.98
N GLN A 111 -17.40 21.45 33.26
CA GLN A 111 -17.91 20.14 33.70
C GLN A 111 -19.42 20.06 33.49
N GLY A 112 -19.88 18.95 32.91
CA GLY A 112 -21.32 18.73 32.75
C GLY A 112 -21.93 19.39 31.51
N SER A 113 -21.14 20.03 30.66
CA SER A 113 -21.64 20.90 29.58
C SER A 113 -22.23 20.16 28.38
N ALA A 114 -21.96 18.86 28.23
CA ALA A 114 -22.46 18.05 27.13
C ALA A 114 -22.72 16.60 27.53
N VAL A 115 -23.52 15.90 26.72
CA VAL A 115 -23.80 14.47 26.89
C VAL A 115 -23.48 13.71 25.62
N SER A 116 -22.88 12.52 25.76
CA SER A 116 -22.63 11.61 24.66
C SER A 116 -22.99 10.16 25.01
N HIS A 117 -22.93 9.28 24.01
CA HIS A 117 -23.10 7.84 24.18
C HIS A 117 -21.97 7.18 24.98
N ARG A 118 -22.24 6.13 25.74
CA ARG A 118 -21.21 5.31 26.42
C ARG A 118 -20.72 4.14 25.57
N ASN A 119 -21.60 3.60 24.73
CA ASN A 119 -21.37 2.42 23.92
C ASN A 119 -22.07 2.54 22.54
N PRO A 120 -21.66 1.74 21.54
CA PRO A 120 -22.22 1.80 20.18
C PRO A 120 -23.51 0.99 20.00
N SER A 121 -24.17 0.56 21.08
CA SER A 121 -25.46 -0.14 20.98
C SER A 121 -26.49 0.78 20.33
N LYS A 122 -27.36 0.22 19.49
CA LYS A 122 -28.40 0.97 18.79
C LYS A 122 -29.43 1.50 19.79
N LYS A 123 -29.85 2.75 19.59
CA LYS A 123 -30.80 3.49 20.43
C LYS A 123 -31.79 4.20 19.51
N ASN A 124 -33.05 4.31 19.90
CA ASN A 124 -34.04 5.10 19.15
C ASN A 124 -34.28 6.47 19.80
N ASP A 125 -34.05 6.54 21.11
CA ASP A 125 -34.18 7.74 21.91
C ASP A 125 -33.14 7.75 23.04
N ILE A 126 -32.83 8.95 23.52
CA ILE A 126 -32.12 9.19 24.77
C ILE A 126 -32.82 10.31 25.53
N GLU A 127 -32.80 10.21 26.85
CA GLU A 127 -33.39 11.21 27.73
C GLU A 127 -32.36 11.67 28.76
N VAL A 128 -32.30 12.99 28.98
CA VAL A 128 -31.40 13.60 29.95
C VAL A 128 -32.10 14.74 30.66
N TYR A 129 -31.61 15.10 31.84
CA TYR A 129 -31.98 16.35 32.50
C TYR A 129 -30.96 17.44 32.18
N TRP A 130 -31.43 18.63 31.86
CA TRP A 130 -30.62 19.83 31.69
C TRP A 130 -30.98 20.83 32.79
N HIS A 131 -29.96 21.43 33.41
CA HIS A 131 -30.07 22.39 34.50
C HIS A 131 -29.70 23.78 34.01
N ALA A 132 -30.64 24.71 34.17
CA ALA A 132 -30.44 26.11 33.81
C ALA A 132 -29.47 26.78 34.79
N PRO A 133 -28.37 27.41 34.33
CA PRO A 133 -27.43 28.09 35.20
C PRO A 133 -28.04 29.40 35.73
N SER A 134 -27.50 29.93 36.82
CA SER A 134 -27.92 31.24 37.37
C SER A 134 -27.72 32.40 36.39
N SER A 135 -26.78 32.26 35.45
CA SER A 135 -26.45 33.22 34.40
C SER A 135 -27.09 32.87 33.04
N ALA A 136 -28.19 32.13 33.04
CA ALA A 136 -28.82 31.68 31.79
C ALA A 136 -29.28 32.87 30.91
N PRO A 137 -29.05 32.83 29.57
CA PRO A 137 -29.56 33.83 28.65
C PRO A 137 -31.07 33.76 28.50
N ASN A 138 -31.66 34.74 27.83
CA ASN A 138 -33.11 34.85 27.64
C ASN A 138 -33.69 33.72 26.77
N HIS A 139 -32.93 33.26 25.79
CA HIS A 139 -33.32 32.23 24.83
C HIS A 139 -32.23 31.16 24.71
N ILE A 140 -32.63 29.89 24.77
CA ILE A 140 -31.71 28.74 24.70
C ILE A 140 -32.17 27.79 23.60
N GLN A 141 -31.19 27.23 22.89
CA GLN A 141 -31.42 26.20 21.89
C GLN A 141 -30.52 25.00 22.13
N PHE A 142 -31.12 23.81 22.12
CA PHE A 142 -30.39 22.54 22.16
C PHE A 142 -29.92 22.16 20.77
N LEU A 143 -28.68 21.67 20.67
CA LEU A 143 -28.10 21.17 19.44
C LEU A 143 -27.67 19.72 19.64
N ALA A 144 -27.94 18.88 18.64
CA ALA A 144 -27.50 17.48 18.64
C ALA A 144 -26.70 17.13 17.40
N THR A 145 -25.75 16.22 17.58
CA THR A 145 -25.09 15.48 16.52
C THR A 145 -25.38 14.01 16.71
N VAL A 146 -25.84 13.35 15.65
CA VAL A 146 -26.28 11.95 15.71
C VAL A 146 -25.52 11.14 14.69
N VAL A 147 -24.99 10.00 15.12
CA VAL A 147 -24.22 9.04 14.32
C VAL A 147 -25.01 7.74 14.23
N GLU A 148 -25.55 7.44 13.05
CA GLU A 148 -26.19 6.15 12.76
C GLU A 148 -25.14 5.09 12.41
N LYS A 149 -24.24 5.45 11.48
CA LYS A 149 -23.06 4.66 11.10
C LYS A 149 -21.84 5.58 11.12
N TYR A 150 -20.64 5.01 11.07
CA TYR A 150 -19.39 5.79 11.07
C TYR A 150 -19.42 6.95 10.05
N LYS A 151 -20.08 6.77 8.90
CA LYS A 151 -20.18 7.79 7.85
C LYS A 151 -21.53 8.49 7.73
N ILE A 152 -22.56 7.93 8.36
CA ILE A 152 -23.92 8.46 8.29
C ILE A 152 -24.17 9.15 9.61
N TYR A 153 -24.03 10.47 9.57
CA TYR A 153 -24.27 11.31 10.73
C TYR A 153 -24.81 12.68 10.32
N TRP A 154 -25.49 13.30 11.25
CA TRP A 154 -26.07 14.64 11.14
C TRP A 154 -25.44 15.49 12.23
N VAL A 155 -25.06 16.72 11.90
CA VAL A 155 -24.43 17.66 12.85
C VAL A 155 -25.36 18.84 13.09
N LYS A 156 -25.25 19.45 14.28
CA LYS A 156 -25.96 20.69 14.64
C LYS A 156 -27.47 20.65 14.35
N ILE A 157 -28.12 19.51 14.61
CA ILE A 157 -29.57 19.37 14.52
C ILE A 157 -30.20 20.31 15.56
N PRO A 158 -31.00 21.30 15.16
CA PRO A 158 -31.57 22.27 16.09
C PRO A 158 -32.83 21.73 16.77
N GLY A 159 -32.92 21.92 18.09
CA GLY A 159 -34.15 21.75 18.87
C GLY A 159 -35.02 23.01 18.87
N SER A 160 -36.18 22.94 19.52
CA SER A 160 -37.03 24.12 19.75
C SER A 160 -36.35 25.11 20.70
N ILE A 161 -36.53 26.40 20.43
CA ILE A 161 -36.04 27.48 21.30
C ILE A 161 -36.90 27.53 22.55
N ILE A 162 -36.27 27.53 23.72
CA ILE A 162 -36.93 27.76 25.01
C ILE A 162 -36.59 29.15 25.53
N SER A 163 -37.53 29.80 26.23
CA SER A 163 -37.39 31.21 26.64
C SER A 163 -37.76 31.45 28.09
N GLN A 164 -37.14 32.45 28.71
CA GLN A 164 -37.56 32.89 30.05
C GLN A 164 -38.92 33.63 29.99
N PRO A 165 -39.77 33.57 31.05
CA PRO A 165 -41.13 34.13 31.03
C PRO A 165 -41.24 35.62 30.66
N ASN A 166 -40.20 36.41 30.93
CA ASN A 166 -40.16 37.85 30.69
C ASN A 166 -39.26 38.26 29.50
N ALA A 167 -38.78 37.30 28.71
CA ALA A 167 -37.97 37.57 27.53
C ALA A 167 -38.84 38.16 26.39
N LEU A 168 -38.27 39.09 25.62
CA LEU A 168 -38.91 39.59 24.40
C LEU A 168 -39.09 38.43 23.39
N PRO A 169 -40.11 38.45 22.52
CA PRO A 169 -40.24 37.43 21.48
C PRO A 169 -39.00 37.38 20.60
N PHE A 170 -38.41 36.19 20.44
CA PHE A 170 -37.25 35.97 19.58
C PHE A 170 -37.57 36.39 18.15
N THR A 171 -36.95 37.48 17.69
CA THR A 171 -37.11 38.01 16.33
C THR A 171 -35.90 37.56 15.53
N THR A 172 -36.04 36.47 14.78
CA THR A 172 -34.97 35.95 13.93
C THR A 172 -34.50 37.04 12.96
N PRO A 173 -33.20 37.41 12.92
CA PRO A 173 -32.66 38.05 11.73
C PRO A 173 -32.92 37.08 10.57
N LYS A 174 -33.66 37.52 9.56
CA LYS A 174 -33.96 36.74 8.36
C LYS A 174 -32.64 36.23 7.76
N ALA A 175 -32.30 34.98 8.08
CA ALA A 175 -31.16 34.31 7.48
C ALA A 175 -31.35 34.40 5.97
N THR A 176 -30.45 35.13 5.31
CA THR A 176 -30.34 35.09 3.87
C THR A 176 -30.02 33.65 3.54
N THR A 177 -31.03 32.92 3.09
CA THR A 177 -30.88 31.57 2.55
C THR A 177 -30.00 31.72 1.31
N ALA A 178 -28.68 31.69 1.50
CA ALA A 178 -27.77 31.33 0.44
C ALA A 178 -28.24 29.95 -0.01
N ARG A 179 -28.87 29.92 -1.19
CA ARG A 179 -29.33 28.72 -1.87
C ARG A 179 -28.14 27.76 -1.92
N LEU A 180 -28.14 26.76 -1.05
CA LEU A 180 -27.23 25.63 -1.15
C LEU A 180 -27.50 25.02 -2.52
N SER A 181 -26.55 25.18 -3.43
CA SER A 181 -26.65 24.65 -4.78
C SER A 181 -26.80 23.14 -4.65
N THR A 182 -28.00 22.64 -4.93
CA THR A 182 -28.25 21.22 -5.13
C THR A 182 -27.30 20.78 -6.23
N LEU A 183 -26.32 19.93 -5.90
CA LEU A 183 -25.57 19.18 -6.89
C LEU A 183 -26.60 18.51 -7.83
N PRO A 184 -26.46 18.61 -9.15
CA PRO A 184 -27.30 17.85 -10.05
C PRO A 184 -27.12 16.36 -9.76
N PRO A 185 -28.18 15.54 -9.89
CA PRO A 185 -28.08 14.10 -9.67
C PRO A 185 -27.07 13.51 -10.64
N ASP A 186 -26.10 12.75 -10.13
CA ASP A 186 -25.15 11.99 -10.93
C ASP A 186 -25.91 11.19 -12.00
N SER A 187 -25.63 11.47 -13.27
CA SER A 187 -26.37 10.89 -14.39
C SER A 187 -25.84 9.49 -14.72
N HIS A 188 -26.73 8.55 -15.07
CA HIS A 188 -26.31 7.20 -15.42
C HIS A 188 -25.87 7.13 -16.89
N LEU A 189 -24.64 6.69 -17.16
CA LEU A 189 -24.12 6.48 -18.51
C LEU A 189 -24.82 5.28 -19.17
N THR A 190 -25.35 5.46 -20.37
CA THR A 190 -26.07 4.41 -21.12
C THR A 190 -25.17 3.60 -22.05
N LYS A 191 -24.01 4.15 -22.44
CA LYS A 191 -23.05 3.53 -23.36
C LYS A 191 -21.67 3.38 -22.70
N PRO A 192 -20.91 2.32 -23.02
CA PRO A 192 -19.50 2.22 -22.65
C PRO A 192 -18.66 3.29 -23.33
N PHE A 193 -17.53 3.64 -22.71
CA PHE A 193 -16.49 4.43 -23.38
C PHE A 193 -15.79 3.59 -24.46
N SER A 194 -15.23 4.27 -25.46
CA SER A 194 -14.49 3.68 -26.59
C SER A 194 -13.15 4.39 -26.75
N ALA A 195 -12.11 3.64 -27.13
CA ALA A 195 -10.78 4.21 -27.38
C ALA A 195 -10.58 4.76 -28.81
N SER A 196 -11.61 4.76 -29.65
CA SER A 196 -11.53 5.17 -31.07
C SER A 196 -11.01 6.61 -31.30
N ALA A 197 -11.24 7.50 -30.34
CA ALA A 197 -10.84 8.92 -30.41
C ALA A 197 -9.44 9.20 -29.83
N CYS A 198 -8.76 8.18 -29.27
CA CYS A 198 -7.46 8.33 -28.62
C CYS A 198 -6.35 8.69 -29.60
N GLY A 199 -5.53 9.68 -29.26
CA GLY A 199 -4.46 10.20 -30.10
C GLY A 199 -4.91 11.12 -31.24
N ASN A 200 -6.23 11.28 -31.43
CA ASN A 200 -6.79 12.19 -32.43
C ASN A 200 -7.43 13.41 -31.76
N THR A 201 -8.48 13.18 -30.95
CA THR A 201 -9.19 14.24 -30.22
C THR A 201 -9.11 14.06 -28.70
N LYS A 202 -8.79 12.84 -28.23
CA LYS A 202 -8.62 12.53 -26.81
C LYS A 202 -7.16 12.18 -26.50
N PHE A 203 -6.61 12.78 -25.44
CA PHE A 203 -5.40 12.26 -24.81
C PHE A 203 -5.78 11.06 -23.95
N CYS A 204 -5.16 9.90 -24.15
CA CYS A 204 -5.53 8.66 -23.47
C CYS A 204 -4.33 7.98 -22.83
N ILE A 205 -4.58 7.40 -21.65
CA ILE A 205 -3.69 6.46 -20.96
C ILE A 205 -4.39 5.11 -20.89
N ARG A 206 -3.73 4.06 -21.40
CA ARG A 206 -4.30 2.71 -21.52
C ARG A 206 -3.33 1.65 -21.01
N SER A 207 -3.87 0.68 -20.27
CA SER A 207 -3.15 -0.52 -19.85
C SER A 207 -4.07 -1.74 -19.93
N PRO A 208 -3.75 -2.77 -20.74
CA PRO A 208 -2.61 -2.86 -21.67
C PRO A 208 -2.58 -1.79 -22.76
N LEU A 209 -1.42 -1.54 -23.37
CA LEU A 209 -1.33 -0.58 -24.47
C LEU A 209 -2.24 -1.04 -25.61
N ASN A 210 -3.07 -0.13 -26.12
CA ASN A 210 -4.05 -0.36 -27.19
C ASN A 210 -5.29 -1.21 -26.83
N CYS A 211 -5.58 -1.47 -25.54
CA CYS A 211 -6.83 -2.13 -25.13
C CYS A 211 -8.07 -1.24 -25.32
N ASP A 212 -9.21 -1.76 -25.73
CA ASP A 212 -10.44 -0.96 -25.90
C ASP A 212 -11.42 -1.15 -24.73
N PRO A 213 -11.75 -0.12 -23.93
CA PRO A 213 -12.68 -0.26 -22.80
C PRO A 213 -14.11 -0.66 -23.22
N GLU A 214 -14.47 -0.54 -24.50
CA GLU A 214 -15.75 -1.02 -25.02
C GLU A 214 -15.79 -2.55 -25.13
N LYS A 215 -14.64 -3.17 -25.43
CA LYS A 215 -14.54 -4.60 -25.80
C LYS A 215 -13.84 -5.44 -24.73
N GLU A 216 -12.93 -4.83 -23.99
CA GLU A 216 -12.02 -5.51 -23.07
C GLU A 216 -12.23 -5.03 -21.63
N ARG A 217 -12.80 -5.91 -20.79
CA ARG A 217 -13.07 -5.61 -19.37
C ARG A 217 -11.81 -5.33 -18.55
N ALA A 218 -10.68 -5.90 -18.94
CA ALA A 218 -9.40 -5.71 -18.25
C ALA A 218 -8.72 -4.37 -18.60
N CYS A 219 -9.30 -3.58 -19.53
CA CYS A 219 -8.71 -2.35 -19.98
C CYS A 219 -8.85 -1.25 -18.91
N VAL A 220 -7.72 -0.84 -18.32
CA VAL A 220 -7.62 0.38 -17.54
C VAL A 220 -7.47 1.53 -18.51
N PHE A 221 -8.42 2.45 -18.47
CA PHE A 221 -8.57 3.56 -19.42
C PHE A 221 -8.78 4.86 -18.67
N LEU A 222 -8.04 5.89 -19.06
CA LEU A 222 -8.25 7.27 -18.65
C LEU A 222 -8.10 8.14 -19.89
N SER A 223 -9.03 9.07 -20.13
CA SER A 223 -8.92 10.01 -21.22
C SER A 223 -9.31 11.43 -20.83
N PHE A 224 -8.70 12.37 -21.55
CA PHE A 224 -8.92 13.80 -21.43
C PHE A 224 -9.28 14.34 -22.81
N MET A 225 -10.46 14.94 -22.91
CA MET A 225 -10.94 15.60 -24.12
C MET A 225 -11.13 17.08 -23.82
N ARG A 226 -10.42 17.93 -24.58
CA ARG A 226 -10.51 19.38 -24.41
C ARG A 226 -11.87 19.90 -24.89
N ASP A 227 -12.47 20.75 -24.08
CA ASP A 227 -13.71 21.47 -24.38
C ASP A 227 -13.55 22.95 -23.97
N ASP A 228 -13.01 23.76 -24.88
CA ASP A 228 -12.65 25.17 -24.69
C ASP A 228 -11.86 25.48 -23.39
N ARG A 229 -12.58 25.83 -22.32
CA ARG A 229 -12.04 26.21 -21.00
C ARG A 229 -12.09 25.08 -19.97
N SER A 230 -12.60 23.93 -20.37
CA SER A 230 -12.79 22.75 -19.55
C SER A 230 -12.23 21.50 -20.23
N VAL A 231 -12.18 20.42 -19.47
CA VAL A 231 -11.75 19.11 -19.93
C VAL A 231 -12.80 18.11 -19.49
N MET A 232 -13.28 17.33 -20.46
CA MET A 232 -14.07 16.14 -20.20
C MET A 232 -13.12 15.00 -19.87
N VAL A 233 -13.23 14.48 -18.66
CA VAL A 233 -12.46 13.33 -18.19
C VAL A 233 -13.34 12.09 -18.25
N GLU A 234 -12.81 10.99 -18.78
CA GLU A 234 -13.45 9.68 -18.75
C GLU A 234 -12.47 8.66 -18.19
N MET A 235 -12.89 7.85 -17.23
CA MET A 235 -12.09 6.74 -16.70
C MET A 235 -12.90 5.45 -16.64
N SER A 236 -12.25 4.33 -16.93
CA SER A 236 -12.84 3.00 -16.92
C SER A 236 -11.81 1.97 -16.45
N GLY A 237 -12.24 1.00 -15.67
CA GLY A 237 -11.36 -0.08 -15.24
C GLY A 237 -12.06 -1.14 -14.38
N PRO A 238 -11.48 -2.35 -14.30
CA PRO A 238 -11.98 -3.39 -13.42
C PRO A 238 -11.71 -2.98 -11.97
N SER A 239 -12.74 -2.92 -11.14
CA SER A 239 -12.55 -2.65 -9.71
C SER A 239 -13.71 -3.18 -8.88
N LYS A 240 -13.40 -3.71 -7.70
CA LYS A 240 -14.41 -4.15 -6.73
C LYS A 240 -14.90 -3.03 -5.84
N GLY A 241 -14.22 -1.88 -5.81
CA GLY A 241 -14.45 -0.83 -4.83
C GLY A 241 -14.33 0.57 -5.40
N TYR A 242 -13.13 0.99 -5.79
CA TYR A 242 -12.94 2.31 -6.37
C TYR A 242 -11.96 2.29 -7.53
N LEU A 243 -12.10 3.28 -8.41
CA LEU A 243 -11.15 3.62 -9.47
C LEU A 243 -10.75 5.08 -9.28
N SER A 244 -9.48 5.40 -9.46
CA SER A 244 -8.97 6.74 -9.24
C SER A 244 -7.83 7.07 -10.17
N PHE A 245 -7.64 8.37 -10.41
CA PHE A 245 -6.39 8.88 -10.96
C PHE A 245 -5.90 10.09 -10.18
N ALA A 246 -4.60 10.38 -10.27
CA ALA A 246 -4.00 11.54 -9.65
C ALA A 246 -2.96 12.19 -10.56
N LEU A 247 -2.82 13.51 -10.46
CA LEU A 247 -1.79 14.32 -11.07
C LEU A 247 -0.72 14.60 -10.02
N SER A 248 0.53 14.32 -10.36
CA SER A 248 1.67 14.47 -9.44
C SER A 248 2.86 15.17 -10.08
N HIS A 249 3.59 15.92 -9.26
CA HIS A 249 4.85 16.52 -9.68
C HIS A 249 6.02 15.53 -9.71
N ASP A 250 5.91 14.36 -9.09
CA ASP A 250 6.94 13.33 -9.07
C ASP A 250 6.34 11.92 -9.25
N ARG A 251 7.12 10.86 -9.01
CA ARG A 251 6.65 9.46 -9.08
C ARG A 251 6.30 8.90 -7.69
N TRP A 252 6.07 9.77 -6.71
CA TRP A 252 5.80 9.44 -5.31
C TRP A 252 4.41 9.91 -4.90
N MET A 253 3.50 8.96 -4.71
CA MET A 253 2.19 9.26 -4.12
C MET A 253 2.38 9.95 -2.76
N GLY A 254 1.84 11.16 -2.62
CA GLY A 254 2.07 11.98 -1.44
C GLY A 254 1.59 13.41 -1.46
N ASP A 255 1.65 14.10 -2.60
CA ASP A 255 1.24 15.51 -2.71
C ASP A 255 0.61 15.70 -4.08
N ASP A 256 -0.59 15.15 -4.22
CA ASP A 256 -1.20 14.91 -5.53
C ASP A 256 -2.65 15.42 -5.58
N ASP A 257 -3.05 15.90 -6.76
CA ASP A 257 -4.43 16.25 -7.07
C ASP A 257 -5.15 15.02 -7.65
N ALA A 258 -6.09 14.44 -6.90
CA ALA A 258 -6.66 13.13 -7.19
C ALA A 258 -8.18 13.15 -7.38
N TYR A 259 -8.68 12.26 -8.22
CA TYR A 259 -10.09 12.13 -8.58
C TYR A 259 -10.50 10.67 -8.43
N LEU A 260 -11.61 10.44 -7.75
CA LEU A 260 -12.05 9.10 -7.37
C LEU A 260 -13.47 8.83 -7.82
N CYS A 261 -13.66 7.60 -8.25
CA CYS A 261 -14.93 6.93 -8.47
C CYS A 261 -15.07 5.84 -7.42
N ILE A 262 -15.95 6.06 -6.45
CA ILE A 262 -16.10 5.19 -5.30
C ILE A 262 -17.44 4.48 -5.43
N ARG A 263 -17.40 3.16 -5.53
CA ARG A 263 -18.61 2.34 -5.47
C ARG A 263 -19.16 2.34 -4.04
N ASP A 264 -20.43 2.70 -3.93
CA ASP A 264 -21.24 2.53 -2.72
C ASP A 264 -22.49 1.75 -3.11
N ASP A 265 -22.53 0.48 -2.71
CA ASP A 265 -23.52 -0.52 -3.14
C ASP A 265 -23.67 -0.65 -4.67
N GLN A 266 -24.75 -0.09 -5.22
CA GLN A 266 -25.12 -0.08 -6.64
C GLN A 266 -24.87 1.28 -7.30
N THR A 267 -24.35 2.26 -6.55
CA THR A 267 -24.07 3.61 -7.04
C THR A 267 -22.57 3.88 -7.05
N VAL A 268 -22.15 4.88 -7.83
CA VAL A 268 -20.75 5.32 -7.88
C VAL A 268 -20.71 6.82 -7.61
N HIS A 269 -20.00 7.21 -6.56
CA HIS A 269 -19.77 8.61 -6.22
C HIS A 269 -18.48 9.10 -6.86
N ILE A 270 -18.57 10.25 -7.54
CA ILE A 270 -17.42 10.91 -8.17
C ILE A 270 -17.00 12.07 -7.27
N GLN A 271 -15.73 12.10 -6.86
CA GLN A 271 -15.24 13.15 -5.99
C GLN A 271 -13.79 13.52 -6.29
N ALA A 272 -13.51 14.82 -6.26
CA ALA A 272 -12.14 15.34 -6.23
C ALA A 272 -11.58 15.22 -4.80
N SER A 273 -10.27 15.05 -4.68
CA SER A 273 -9.59 14.88 -3.40
C SER A 273 -8.14 15.34 -3.51
N HIS A 274 -7.51 15.56 -2.36
CA HIS A 274 -6.09 15.85 -2.30
C HIS A 274 -5.39 14.77 -1.47
N LEU A 275 -4.24 14.31 -1.97
CA LEU A 275 -3.43 13.29 -1.30
C LEU A 275 -2.35 13.98 -0.49
N THR A 276 -2.23 13.62 0.80
CA THR A 276 -1.15 14.07 1.68
C THR A 276 -0.44 12.86 2.28
N GLY A 277 0.82 12.64 1.91
CA GLY A 277 1.54 11.42 2.18
C GLY A 277 0.80 10.16 1.70
N ARG A 278 0.81 9.10 2.54
CA ARG A 278 0.13 7.83 2.26
C ARG A 278 -1.01 7.58 3.23
N SER A 279 -1.77 8.62 3.56
CA SER A 279 -3.00 8.53 4.35
C SER A 279 -4.23 8.38 3.45
N HIS A 280 -5.42 8.33 4.06
CA HIS A 280 -6.66 8.43 3.31
C HIS A 280 -6.74 9.79 2.59
N PRO A 281 -7.30 9.86 1.36
CA PRO A 281 -7.49 11.10 0.62
C PRO A 281 -8.38 12.07 1.38
N VAL A 282 -8.05 13.36 1.33
CA VAL A 282 -8.91 14.44 1.84
C VAL A 282 -9.87 14.83 0.73
N MET A 283 -11.16 14.52 0.91
CA MET A 283 -12.18 14.76 -0.10
C MET A 283 -12.57 16.24 -0.19
N ASP A 284 -12.86 16.71 -1.40
CA ASP A 284 -13.35 18.06 -1.65
C ASP A 284 -14.83 18.18 -1.26
N SER A 285 -15.17 19.28 -0.58
CA SER A 285 -16.55 19.65 -0.26
C SER A 285 -17.13 20.72 -1.19
N GLU A 286 -16.30 21.37 -2.04
CA GLU A 286 -16.68 22.59 -2.75
C GLU A 286 -17.16 22.39 -4.21
N GLY A 287 -17.48 21.16 -4.63
CA GLY A 287 -18.18 20.92 -5.91
C GLY A 287 -17.38 21.38 -7.14
N SER A 288 -16.08 21.05 -7.19
CA SER A 288 -15.17 21.46 -8.29
C SER A 288 -15.42 20.77 -9.63
N LEU A 289 -16.39 19.84 -9.71
CA LEU A 289 -16.66 18.97 -10.84
C LEU A 289 -18.09 19.20 -11.35
N GLU A 290 -18.25 19.19 -12.67
CA GLU A 290 -19.52 19.35 -13.37
C GLU A 290 -19.82 18.12 -14.24
N ASP A 291 -21.06 18.00 -14.73
CA ASP A 291 -21.48 16.96 -15.69
C ASP A 291 -21.04 15.54 -15.32
N MET A 292 -21.21 15.20 -14.04
CA MET A 292 -20.83 13.91 -13.48
C MET A 292 -21.77 12.81 -13.98
N ALA A 293 -21.18 11.73 -14.47
CA ALA A 293 -21.92 10.56 -14.91
C ALA A 293 -21.14 9.27 -14.64
N TRP A 294 -21.84 8.19 -14.36
CA TRP A 294 -21.21 6.90 -14.04
C TRP A 294 -21.97 5.71 -14.61
N ARG A 295 -21.28 4.58 -14.71
CA ARG A 295 -21.87 3.27 -15.03
C ARG A 295 -21.10 2.17 -14.33
N LEU A 296 -21.86 1.23 -13.76
CA LEU A 296 -21.34 0.02 -13.14
C LEU A 296 -21.92 -1.18 -13.89
N ALA A 297 -21.10 -1.87 -14.66
CA ALA A 297 -21.54 -3.03 -15.44
C ALA A 297 -20.43 -4.10 -15.48
N ASP A 298 -20.80 -5.36 -15.29
CA ASP A 298 -19.87 -6.52 -15.37
C ASP A 298 -18.60 -6.39 -14.50
N GLY A 299 -18.68 -5.69 -13.36
CA GLY A 299 -17.53 -5.45 -12.47
C GLY A 299 -16.55 -4.37 -12.95
N VAL A 300 -16.93 -3.59 -13.97
CA VAL A 300 -16.19 -2.44 -14.49
C VAL A 300 -16.86 -1.16 -13.98
N ILE A 301 -16.06 -0.27 -13.38
CA ILE A 301 -16.47 1.08 -13.00
C ILE A 301 -16.14 2.01 -14.15
N GLN A 302 -17.11 2.80 -14.61
CA GLN A 302 -16.94 3.85 -15.61
C GLN A 302 -17.44 5.16 -15.04
N CYS A 303 -16.64 6.23 -15.16
CA CYS A 303 -17.04 7.57 -14.76
C CYS A 303 -16.62 8.61 -15.77
N SER A 304 -17.42 9.65 -15.87
CA SER A 304 -17.07 10.88 -16.56
C SER A 304 -17.42 12.10 -15.72
N PHE A 305 -16.63 13.15 -15.84
CA PHE A 305 -16.92 14.45 -15.24
C PHE A 305 -16.16 15.55 -15.96
N ARG A 306 -16.74 16.74 -15.96
CA ARG A 306 -16.16 17.94 -16.56
C ARG A 306 -15.45 18.75 -15.49
N ARG A 307 -14.26 19.25 -15.83
CA ARG A 307 -13.44 20.08 -14.94
C ARG A 307 -12.87 21.26 -15.70
N ASN A 308 -12.94 22.45 -15.12
CA ASN A 308 -12.25 23.62 -15.67
C ASN A 308 -10.73 23.42 -15.66
N ILE A 309 -10.03 23.99 -16.65
CA ILE A 309 -8.57 23.84 -16.80
C ILE A 309 -7.83 24.38 -15.57
N SER A 310 -8.28 25.52 -15.05
CA SER A 310 -7.75 26.17 -13.84
C SER A 310 -8.87 26.42 -12.83
N LEU A 311 -8.54 26.25 -11.55
CA LEU A 311 -9.46 26.37 -10.42
C LEU A 311 -8.85 27.30 -9.34
N PRO A 312 -8.69 28.60 -9.61
CA PRO A 312 -7.95 29.52 -8.75
C PRO A 312 -8.59 29.75 -7.36
N GLY A 313 -9.87 29.39 -7.19
CA GLY A 313 -10.56 29.45 -5.89
C GLY A 313 -10.38 28.23 -5.00
N PHE A 314 -9.86 27.12 -5.55
CA PHE A 314 -9.77 25.84 -4.84
C PHE A 314 -8.32 25.57 -4.44
N LYS A 315 -8.08 25.39 -3.13
CA LYS A 315 -6.74 25.06 -2.62
C LYS A 315 -6.35 23.64 -3.07
N ASN A 316 -5.07 23.44 -3.37
CA ASN A 316 -4.47 22.14 -3.73
C ASN A 316 -5.05 21.48 -5.00
N ARG A 317 -5.62 22.26 -5.92
CA ARG A 317 -6.02 21.81 -7.26
C ARG A 317 -4.97 22.21 -8.28
N PHE A 318 -4.58 21.27 -9.13
CA PHE A 318 -3.49 21.47 -10.09
C PHE A 318 -4.04 21.99 -11.42
N ASP A 319 -3.37 22.96 -12.05
CA ASP A 319 -3.81 23.44 -13.36
C ASP A 319 -3.53 22.38 -14.44
N LEU A 320 -4.52 22.05 -15.28
CA LEU A 320 -4.37 20.97 -16.28
C LEU A 320 -3.43 21.35 -17.43
N ASN A 321 -3.12 22.63 -17.60
CA ASN A 321 -2.22 23.16 -18.64
C ASN A 321 -0.71 22.97 -18.33
N THR A 322 -0.41 22.17 -17.31
CA THR A 322 0.95 21.90 -16.82
C THR A 322 1.25 20.41 -16.94
N SER A 323 2.54 20.06 -17.04
CA SER A 323 2.97 18.66 -17.20
C SER A 323 3.11 17.93 -15.86
N TYR A 324 2.41 16.79 -15.71
CA TYR A 324 2.44 15.95 -14.51
C TYR A 324 2.70 14.48 -14.82
N TYR A 325 3.21 13.74 -13.85
CA TYR A 325 3.03 12.29 -13.84
C TYR A 325 1.57 11.98 -13.54
N ILE A 326 1.02 11.00 -14.26
CA ILE A 326 -0.39 10.61 -14.10
C ILE A 326 -0.42 9.21 -13.51
N PHE A 327 -1.11 9.09 -12.39
CA PHE A 327 -1.26 7.86 -11.61
C PHE A 327 -2.67 7.33 -11.84
N ILE A 328 -2.83 6.02 -12.01
CA ILE A 328 -4.14 5.36 -12.02
C ILE A 328 -4.10 4.22 -11.01
N ALA A 329 -5.07 4.17 -10.11
CA ALA A 329 -5.15 3.17 -9.06
C ALA A 329 -6.58 2.69 -8.84
N ASP A 330 -6.72 1.39 -8.60
CA ASP A 330 -7.95 0.75 -8.16
C ASP A 330 -7.76 0.08 -6.80
N GLY A 331 -8.86 -0.15 -6.09
CA GLY A 331 -8.82 -0.88 -4.84
C GLY A 331 -10.19 -1.24 -4.29
N ALA A 332 -10.19 -1.92 -3.15
CA ALA A 332 -11.41 -2.30 -2.45
C ALA A 332 -12.05 -1.07 -1.79
N ALA A 333 -13.38 -1.09 -1.71
CA ALA A 333 -14.16 -0.13 -0.96
C ALA A 333 -15.33 -0.86 -0.29
N ASP A 334 -15.68 -0.45 0.92
CA ASP A 334 -16.78 -1.01 1.72
C ASP A 334 -17.57 0.13 2.36
N ASP A 335 -18.88 0.17 2.17
CA ASP A 335 -19.77 1.29 2.54
C ASP A 335 -19.18 2.66 2.09
N GLY A 336 -18.73 2.77 0.83
CA GLY A 336 -18.05 3.94 0.28
C GLY A 336 -16.66 4.25 0.86
N ARG A 337 -16.05 3.34 1.65
CA ARG A 337 -14.74 3.57 2.32
C ARG A 337 -13.68 2.93 1.48
N ILE A 338 -12.83 3.72 0.85
CA ILE A 338 -11.72 3.17 0.10
C ILE A 338 -10.67 2.60 1.05
N TYR A 339 -10.12 1.45 0.69
CA TYR A 339 -8.96 0.85 1.33
C TYR A 339 -7.72 1.08 0.48
N LYS A 340 -6.56 0.82 1.07
CA LYS A 340 -5.29 0.85 0.34
C LYS A 340 -5.34 -0.10 -0.86
N HIS A 341 -4.98 0.41 -2.04
CA HIS A 341 -4.80 -0.39 -3.24
C HIS A 341 -3.76 -1.52 -3.00
N ALA A 342 -4.04 -2.72 -3.50
CA ALA A 342 -3.16 -3.88 -3.32
C ALA A 342 -1.95 -3.86 -4.28
N GLN A 343 -2.18 -3.40 -5.51
CA GLN A 343 -1.15 -3.25 -6.54
C GLN A 343 -0.56 -1.84 -6.52
N GLN A 344 0.67 -1.66 -6.99
CA GLN A 344 1.21 -0.32 -7.20
C GLN A 344 0.38 0.41 -8.27
N PRO A 345 0.12 1.73 -8.17
CA PRO A 345 -0.58 2.47 -9.21
C PRO A 345 0.13 2.36 -10.56
N LEU A 346 -0.64 2.40 -11.64
CA LEU A 346 -0.11 2.59 -12.99
C LEU A 346 0.40 4.03 -13.11
N ILE A 347 1.69 4.22 -13.39
CA ILE A 347 2.31 5.56 -13.49
C ILE A 347 2.84 5.76 -14.92
N THR A 348 2.64 6.94 -15.50
CA THR A 348 3.22 7.31 -16.79
C THR A 348 4.75 7.35 -16.75
N TYR A 349 5.39 7.05 -17.88
CA TYR A 349 6.87 7.02 -17.97
C TYR A 349 7.52 8.40 -17.85
N GLU A 350 6.81 9.44 -18.23
CA GLU A 350 7.25 10.83 -18.18
C GLU A 350 6.08 11.74 -17.80
N LYS A 351 6.36 13.03 -17.64
CA LYS A 351 5.33 14.03 -17.37
C LYS A 351 4.62 14.39 -18.67
N HIS A 352 3.30 14.53 -18.61
CA HIS A 352 2.49 14.93 -19.74
C HIS A 352 1.57 16.09 -19.37
N ASN A 353 1.47 17.06 -20.28
CA ASN A 353 0.42 18.07 -20.26
C ASN A 353 -0.76 17.52 -21.06
N VAL A 354 -1.90 17.31 -20.38
CA VAL A 354 -3.10 16.74 -20.99
C VAL A 354 -3.79 17.70 -21.97
N MET A 355 -3.38 18.98 -21.97
CA MET A 355 -3.88 20.02 -22.89
C MET A 355 -3.06 20.17 -24.18
N ASP A 356 -1.92 19.49 -24.28
CA ASP A 356 -1.11 19.45 -25.50
C ASP A 356 -1.79 18.60 -26.59
N PHE A 357 -1.07 18.29 -27.67
CA PHE A 357 -1.53 17.42 -28.75
C PHE A 357 -2.03 16.08 -28.17
N PRO A 358 -3.22 15.59 -28.58
CA PRO A 358 -3.74 14.30 -28.15
C PRO A 358 -2.74 13.16 -28.41
N LYS A 359 -2.49 12.33 -27.40
CA LYS A 359 -1.61 11.16 -27.48
C LYS A 359 -2.32 9.91 -26.96
N ASN A 360 -1.85 8.75 -27.37
CA ASN A 360 -2.24 7.46 -26.80
C ASN A 360 -1.00 6.85 -26.13
N ILE A 361 -0.96 6.86 -24.81
CA ILE A 361 0.20 6.44 -24.02
C ILE A 361 -0.15 5.29 -23.08
N GLY A 362 0.87 4.61 -22.58
CA GLY A 362 0.74 3.63 -21.50
C GLY A 362 1.39 4.09 -20.21
N GLY A 363 1.39 3.22 -19.21
CA GLY A 363 2.16 3.37 -17.98
C GLY A 363 2.74 2.03 -17.54
N SER A 364 3.39 2.01 -16.38
CA SER A 364 3.81 0.76 -15.74
C SER A 364 3.47 0.79 -14.26
N HIS A 365 3.03 -0.37 -13.75
CA HIS A 365 2.84 -0.60 -12.31
C HIS A 365 4.19 -0.84 -11.60
N SER A 366 5.24 -1.24 -12.33
CA SER A 366 6.53 -1.61 -11.75
C SER A 366 7.59 -0.56 -12.10
N LEU A 367 8.22 0.00 -11.08
CA LEU A 367 9.24 1.01 -11.31
C LEU A 367 10.54 0.38 -11.81
N PHE A 368 11.17 1.02 -12.80
CA PHE A 368 12.40 0.56 -13.46
C PHE A 368 13.50 0.10 -12.48
N LEU A 369 13.74 0.85 -11.40
CA LEU A 369 14.76 0.50 -10.40
C LEU A 369 14.48 -0.84 -9.69
N LEU A 370 13.22 -1.18 -9.45
CA LEU A 370 12.84 -2.47 -8.84
C LEU A 370 12.99 -3.62 -9.83
N LYS A 371 12.72 -3.39 -11.12
CA LYS A 371 12.99 -4.36 -12.19
C LYS A 371 14.48 -4.67 -12.30
N VAL A 372 15.32 -3.63 -12.29
CA VAL A 372 16.78 -3.79 -12.32
C VAL A 372 17.28 -4.50 -11.06
N HIS A 373 16.77 -4.16 -9.88
CA HIS A 373 17.07 -4.87 -8.64
C HIS A 373 16.80 -6.38 -8.77
N ALA A 374 15.60 -6.75 -9.19
CA ALA A 374 15.22 -8.16 -9.34
C ALA A 374 16.09 -8.87 -10.39
N ALA A 375 16.32 -8.24 -11.56
CA ALA A 375 17.15 -8.80 -12.61
C ALA A 375 18.59 -9.07 -12.16
N LEU A 376 19.22 -8.10 -11.49
CA LEU A 376 20.58 -8.26 -10.96
C LEU A 376 20.65 -9.34 -9.87
N MET A 377 19.65 -9.43 -8.99
CA MET A 377 19.59 -10.48 -7.97
C MET A 377 19.43 -11.87 -8.59
N PHE A 378 18.61 -12.03 -9.63
CA PHE A 378 18.50 -13.31 -10.34
C PHE A 378 19.80 -13.69 -11.05
N VAL A 379 20.45 -12.75 -11.75
CA VAL A 379 21.76 -13.02 -12.36
C VAL A 379 22.77 -13.44 -11.29
N ALA A 380 22.88 -12.69 -10.19
CA ALA A 380 23.80 -12.99 -9.11
C ALA A 380 23.54 -14.38 -8.51
N TRP A 381 22.32 -14.63 -8.02
CA TRP A 381 22.04 -15.79 -7.16
C TRP A 381 21.61 -17.03 -7.93
N MET A 382 20.88 -16.91 -9.05
CA MET A 382 20.48 -18.09 -9.83
C MET A 382 21.61 -18.61 -10.70
N THR A 383 22.45 -17.73 -11.26
CA THR A 383 23.51 -18.14 -12.18
C THR A 383 24.90 -18.12 -11.54
N THR A 384 25.43 -16.96 -11.17
CA THR A 384 26.85 -16.85 -10.78
C THR A 384 27.16 -17.65 -9.51
N VAL A 385 26.30 -17.58 -8.48
CA VAL A 385 26.45 -18.36 -7.25
C VAL A 385 26.31 -19.85 -7.51
N SER A 386 25.23 -20.26 -8.18
CA SER A 386 24.93 -21.68 -8.36
C SER A 386 26.01 -22.39 -9.19
N ILE A 387 26.48 -21.76 -10.27
CA ILE A 387 27.58 -22.29 -11.08
C ILE A 387 28.90 -22.26 -10.28
N GLY A 388 29.20 -21.16 -9.60
CA GLY A 388 30.45 -21.02 -8.85
C GLY A 388 30.60 -22.02 -7.71
N VAL A 389 29.51 -22.33 -7.00
CA VAL A 389 29.51 -23.33 -5.93
C VAL A 389 29.63 -24.74 -6.48
N LEU A 390 28.92 -25.05 -7.57
CA LEU A 390 28.98 -26.36 -8.22
C LEU A 390 30.38 -26.66 -8.76
N ILE A 391 31.04 -25.66 -9.37
CA ILE A 391 32.45 -25.76 -9.81
C ILE A 391 33.38 -26.01 -8.61
N ALA A 392 33.25 -25.21 -7.55
CA ALA A 392 34.09 -25.36 -6.36
C ALA A 392 33.90 -26.70 -5.65
N ARG A 393 32.72 -27.32 -5.72
CA ARG A 393 32.44 -28.61 -5.06
C ARG A 393 32.90 -29.81 -5.90
N PHE A 394 32.54 -29.87 -7.19
CA PHE A 394 32.66 -31.10 -7.99
C PHE A 394 33.78 -31.08 -9.04
N PHE A 395 34.29 -29.89 -9.41
CA PHE A 395 35.21 -29.71 -10.54
C PHE A 395 36.67 -29.45 -10.13
N LYS A 396 36.99 -29.49 -8.83
CA LYS A 396 38.38 -29.43 -8.37
C LYS A 396 39.27 -30.48 -9.05
N PRO A 397 38.89 -31.77 -9.14
CA PRO A 397 39.74 -32.79 -9.78
C PRO A 397 39.86 -32.58 -11.30
N VAL A 398 38.76 -32.19 -11.95
CA VAL A 398 38.64 -32.06 -13.41
C VAL A 398 39.53 -30.95 -13.97
N TRP A 399 39.64 -29.83 -13.25
CA TRP A 399 40.38 -28.64 -13.68
C TRP A 399 41.54 -28.30 -12.73
N SER A 400 42.07 -29.30 -12.03
CA SER A 400 43.25 -29.15 -11.16
C SER A 400 44.55 -28.93 -11.95
N LYS A 401 44.66 -29.54 -13.13
CA LYS A 401 45.84 -29.49 -14.01
C LYS A 401 45.79 -28.38 -15.07
N ALA A 402 44.62 -27.77 -15.24
CA ALA A 402 44.44 -26.62 -16.12
C ALA A 402 44.70 -25.34 -15.32
N PHE A 403 45.69 -24.55 -15.74
CA PHE A 403 46.04 -23.30 -15.09
C PHE A 403 45.45 -22.11 -15.84
N PHE A 404 44.89 -21.17 -15.10
CA PHE A 404 44.41 -19.89 -15.61
C PHE A 404 44.95 -18.81 -14.66
N PHE A 405 45.63 -17.79 -15.19
CA PHE A 405 46.32 -16.76 -14.37
C PHE A 405 47.14 -17.31 -13.18
N GLY A 406 47.90 -18.40 -13.41
CA GLY A 406 48.83 -18.96 -12.41
C GLY A 406 48.22 -19.82 -11.29
N GLU A 407 46.89 -20.04 -11.29
CA GLU A 407 46.22 -20.92 -10.32
C GLU A 407 45.34 -21.95 -11.05
N ALA A 408 44.87 -22.97 -10.33
CA ALA A 408 43.96 -23.97 -10.88
C ALA A 408 42.67 -23.31 -11.43
N ALA A 409 42.26 -23.69 -12.64
CA ALA A 409 41.18 -23.03 -13.36
C ALA A 409 39.84 -23.07 -12.60
N TRP A 410 39.52 -24.16 -11.90
CA TRP A 410 38.29 -24.21 -11.07
C TRP A 410 38.27 -23.12 -9.99
N PHE A 411 39.43 -22.83 -9.39
CA PHE A 411 39.55 -21.86 -8.31
C PHE A 411 39.39 -20.45 -8.85
N GLN A 412 39.98 -20.17 -10.01
CA GLN A 412 39.82 -18.88 -10.68
C GLN A 412 38.39 -18.61 -11.14
N VAL A 413 37.76 -19.60 -11.78
CA VAL A 413 36.37 -19.46 -12.23
C VAL A 413 35.44 -19.26 -11.03
N HIS A 414 35.59 -20.05 -9.97
CA HIS A 414 34.85 -19.84 -8.72
C HIS A 414 35.06 -18.42 -8.17
N ARG A 415 36.33 -17.97 -8.05
CA ARG A 415 36.68 -16.65 -7.54
C ARG A 415 36.04 -15.52 -8.35
N MET A 416 36.15 -15.56 -9.67
CA MET A 416 35.57 -14.55 -10.56
C MET A 416 34.05 -14.50 -10.44
N LEU A 417 33.39 -15.67 -10.39
CA LEU A 417 31.94 -15.75 -10.21
C LEU A 417 31.50 -15.20 -8.86
N MET A 418 32.20 -15.53 -7.76
CA MET A 418 31.84 -15.04 -6.41
C MET A 418 32.08 -13.53 -6.26
N ILE A 419 33.16 -12.98 -6.84
CA ILE A 419 33.40 -11.53 -6.87
C ILE A 419 32.28 -10.85 -7.68
N THR A 420 31.93 -11.39 -8.84
CA THR A 420 30.83 -10.88 -9.67
C THR A 420 29.50 -10.90 -8.90
N THR A 421 29.17 -12.01 -8.22
CA THR A 421 28.00 -12.08 -7.33
C THR A 421 28.01 -10.95 -6.31
N SER A 422 29.14 -10.74 -5.63
CA SER A 422 29.26 -9.75 -4.55
C SER A 422 29.03 -8.34 -5.07
N VAL A 423 29.63 -7.99 -6.21
CA VAL A 423 29.44 -6.69 -6.88
C VAL A 423 27.98 -6.50 -7.32
N LEU A 424 27.40 -7.48 -8.02
CA LEU A 424 26.01 -7.41 -8.46
C LEU A 424 25.04 -7.28 -7.29
N THR A 425 25.28 -8.03 -6.20
CA THR A 425 24.47 -7.96 -4.98
C THR A 425 24.59 -6.58 -4.34
N CYS A 426 25.79 -5.99 -4.27
CA CYS A 426 26.02 -4.63 -3.73
C CYS A 426 25.25 -3.57 -4.52
N VAL A 427 25.39 -3.58 -5.85
CA VAL A 427 24.66 -2.64 -6.72
C VAL A 427 23.16 -2.84 -6.56
N ALA A 428 22.67 -4.07 -6.68
CA ALA A 428 21.26 -4.38 -6.62
C ALA A 428 20.63 -4.02 -5.27
N PHE A 429 21.33 -4.23 -4.17
CA PHE A 429 20.82 -3.96 -2.81
C PHE A 429 20.50 -2.48 -2.58
N VAL A 430 21.24 -1.56 -3.20
CA VAL A 430 21.07 -0.12 -3.03
C VAL A 430 19.82 0.39 -3.77
N LEU A 431 19.44 -0.23 -4.89
CA LEU A 431 18.38 0.28 -5.78
C LEU A 431 17.00 0.46 -5.11
N PRO A 432 16.49 -0.50 -4.31
CA PRO A 432 15.20 -0.32 -3.63
C PRO A 432 15.21 0.80 -2.58
N PHE A 433 16.36 1.05 -1.93
CA PHE A 433 16.51 2.14 -0.97
C PHE A 433 16.61 3.50 -1.66
N MET A 434 17.32 3.59 -2.79
CA MET A 434 17.33 4.78 -3.64
C MET A 434 15.94 5.11 -4.15
N TYR A 435 15.19 4.09 -4.56
CA TYR A 435 13.78 4.26 -4.88
C TYR A 435 13.04 4.78 -3.64
N ARG A 436 12.91 3.97 -2.59
CA ARG A 436 12.07 4.29 -1.41
C ARG A 436 12.48 5.53 -0.62
N GLY A 437 13.67 6.07 -0.81
CA GLY A 437 14.24 7.11 0.04
C GLY A 437 14.42 6.67 1.49
N GLY A 438 14.37 5.36 1.77
CA GLY A 438 14.37 4.82 3.13
C GLY A 438 13.86 3.38 3.25
N TRP A 439 13.62 2.95 4.49
CA TRP A 439 13.20 1.58 4.83
C TRP A 439 11.69 1.36 4.62
N SER A 440 11.32 0.26 3.97
CA SER A 440 9.91 -0.13 3.80
C SER A 440 9.50 -1.23 4.78
N ARG A 441 8.75 -0.88 5.83
CA ARG A 441 8.14 -1.87 6.74
C ARG A 441 7.13 -2.78 6.05
N HIS A 442 6.54 -2.31 4.95
CA HIS A 442 5.55 -3.03 4.16
C HIS A 442 6.15 -4.09 3.23
N ALA A 443 7.47 -4.14 3.08
CA ALA A 443 8.14 -5.19 2.31
C ALA A 443 8.31 -6.50 3.11
N GLY A 444 7.68 -6.61 4.28
CA GLY A 444 7.68 -7.81 5.11
C GLY A 444 9.10 -8.21 5.53
N TYR A 445 9.39 -9.51 5.49
CA TYR A 445 10.68 -10.07 5.89
C TYR A 445 11.77 -9.98 4.80
N HIS A 446 11.39 -9.74 3.54
CA HIS A 446 12.33 -9.68 2.41
C HIS A 446 13.55 -8.77 2.64
N PRO A 447 13.40 -7.48 3.05
CA PRO A 447 14.57 -6.60 3.21
C PRO A 447 15.48 -7.04 4.37
N TYR A 448 14.94 -7.70 5.40
CA TYR A 448 15.75 -8.23 6.51
C TYR A 448 16.61 -9.41 6.03
N LEU A 449 16.02 -10.37 5.31
CA LEU A 449 16.78 -11.46 4.71
C LEU A 449 17.80 -10.93 3.69
N GLY A 450 17.42 -9.92 2.90
CA GLY A 450 18.31 -9.24 1.97
C GLY A 450 19.52 -8.59 2.66
N CYS A 451 19.34 -7.97 3.83
CA CYS A 451 20.46 -7.42 4.61
C CYS A 451 21.40 -8.52 5.12
N VAL A 452 20.87 -9.65 5.57
CA VAL A 452 21.70 -10.80 5.98
C VAL A 452 22.48 -11.33 4.78
N VAL A 453 21.81 -11.54 3.64
CA VAL A 453 22.46 -12.00 2.39
C VAL A 453 23.54 -11.03 1.93
N MET A 454 23.28 -9.72 1.99
CA MET A 454 24.27 -8.68 1.69
C MET A 454 25.50 -8.79 2.60
N ALA A 455 25.29 -8.83 3.91
CA ALA A 455 26.39 -8.94 4.87
C ALA A 455 27.23 -10.20 4.62
N LEU A 456 26.59 -11.35 4.41
CA LEU A 456 27.27 -12.61 4.12
C LEU A 456 28.00 -12.57 2.77
N ALA A 457 27.41 -11.96 1.74
CA ALA A 457 28.03 -11.82 0.41
C ALA A 457 29.30 -10.97 0.44
N VAL A 458 29.39 -9.95 1.31
CA VAL A 458 30.60 -9.13 1.49
C VAL A 458 31.62 -9.83 2.40
N LEU A 459 31.16 -10.45 3.50
CA LEU A 459 32.03 -11.15 4.44
C LEU A 459 32.73 -12.35 3.80
N GLN A 460 32.10 -13.02 2.82
CA GLN A 460 32.66 -14.20 2.16
C GLN A 460 33.98 -13.93 1.41
N PRO A 461 34.07 -12.98 0.47
CA PRO A 461 35.33 -12.59 -0.16
C PRO A 461 36.37 -12.06 0.83
N LEU A 462 35.96 -11.31 1.85
CA LEU A 462 36.86 -10.81 2.89
C LEU A 462 37.50 -11.97 3.66
N LEU A 463 36.70 -12.94 4.10
CA LEU A 463 37.19 -14.17 4.73
C LEU A 463 38.15 -14.90 3.78
N ALA A 464 37.79 -15.03 2.50
CA ALA A 464 38.62 -15.69 1.49
C ALA A 464 39.95 -14.98 1.22
N ALA A 465 40.04 -13.66 1.42
CA ALA A 465 41.30 -12.91 1.31
C ALA A 465 42.30 -13.30 2.42
N PHE A 466 41.80 -13.69 3.60
CA PHE A 466 42.61 -14.18 4.73
C PHE A 466 42.81 -15.71 4.71
N ARG A 467 42.61 -16.36 3.55
CA ARG A 467 42.77 -17.82 3.39
C ARG A 467 44.18 -18.27 3.83
N PRO A 468 44.30 -19.12 4.88
CA PRO A 468 45.60 -19.61 5.33
C PRO A 468 46.30 -20.51 4.30
N PRO A 469 47.64 -20.67 4.36
CA PRO A 469 48.39 -21.65 3.57
C PRO A 469 47.86 -23.09 3.75
N ILE A 470 48.17 -23.99 2.81
CA ILE A 470 47.63 -25.36 2.79
C ILE A 470 47.98 -26.17 4.05
N HIS A 471 49.18 -25.95 4.62
CA HIS A 471 49.70 -26.69 5.77
C HIS A 471 49.42 -26.03 7.13
N ASP A 472 48.71 -24.89 7.17
CA ASP A 472 48.38 -24.20 8.43
C ASP A 472 47.20 -24.91 9.13
N PRO A 473 47.27 -25.20 10.44
CA PRO A 473 46.18 -25.87 11.17
C PRO A 473 44.86 -25.08 11.14
N ARG A 474 44.90 -23.75 11.02
CA ARG A 474 43.71 -22.89 10.90
C ARG A 474 42.99 -23.07 9.57
N ARG A 475 43.62 -23.72 8.58
CA ARG A 475 43.03 -23.98 7.26
C ARG A 475 41.76 -24.82 7.34
N GLN A 476 41.69 -25.78 8.27
CA GLN A 476 40.50 -26.61 8.47
C GLN A 476 39.32 -25.79 9.00
N MET A 477 39.57 -24.94 9.99
CA MET A 477 38.57 -24.01 10.54
C MET A 477 38.08 -23.02 9.47
N PHE A 478 39.01 -22.47 8.67
CA PHE A 478 38.67 -21.61 7.54
C PHE A 478 37.76 -22.34 6.54
N ASN A 479 38.11 -23.56 6.12
CA ASN A 479 37.33 -24.32 5.14
C ASN A 479 35.89 -24.56 5.62
N TRP A 480 35.71 -24.97 6.89
CA TRP A 480 34.39 -25.17 7.48
C TRP A 480 33.60 -23.87 7.57
N THR A 481 34.22 -22.79 8.03
CA THR A 481 33.58 -21.48 8.17
C THR A 481 33.16 -20.91 6.81
N HIS A 482 34.06 -20.94 5.83
CA HIS A 482 33.80 -20.47 4.48
C HIS A 482 32.65 -21.27 3.82
N TRP A 483 32.68 -22.59 3.95
CA TRP A 483 31.66 -23.48 3.42
C TRP A 483 30.29 -23.29 4.10
N SER A 484 30.25 -23.23 5.44
CA SER A 484 29.01 -23.12 6.21
C SER A 484 28.33 -21.77 5.98
N MET A 485 29.10 -20.69 6.06
CA MET A 485 28.63 -19.33 5.81
C MET A 485 28.12 -19.18 4.37
N GLY A 486 28.74 -19.87 3.41
CA GLY A 486 28.41 -19.78 2.00
C GLY A 486 27.10 -20.51 1.73
N THR A 487 26.96 -21.70 2.30
CA THR A 487 25.73 -22.49 2.22
C THR A 487 24.55 -21.77 2.90
N ALA A 488 24.77 -21.16 4.07
CA ALA A 488 23.75 -20.35 4.75
C ALA A 488 23.29 -19.17 3.87
N ALA A 489 24.23 -18.43 3.27
CA ALA A 489 23.90 -17.32 2.38
C ALA A 489 23.02 -17.75 1.21
N ARG A 490 23.30 -18.92 0.60
CA ARG A 490 22.50 -19.47 -0.50
C ARG A 490 21.07 -19.80 -0.07
N ILE A 491 20.90 -20.48 1.06
CA ILE A 491 19.58 -20.87 1.57
C ILE A 491 18.73 -19.62 1.86
N ILE A 492 19.33 -18.64 2.53
CA ILE A 492 18.65 -17.38 2.85
C ILE A 492 18.33 -16.59 1.58
N ALA A 493 19.22 -16.57 0.58
CA ALA A 493 18.97 -15.91 -0.70
C ALA A 493 17.80 -16.52 -1.46
N VAL A 494 17.65 -17.85 -1.48
CA VAL A 494 16.48 -18.52 -2.06
C VAL A 494 15.19 -18.08 -1.37
N ALA A 495 15.16 -18.08 -0.03
CA ALA A 495 14.01 -17.59 0.73
C ALA A 495 13.71 -16.10 0.44
N ALA A 496 14.75 -15.27 0.35
CA ALA A 496 14.61 -13.86 0.01
C ALA A 496 14.04 -13.65 -1.41
N MET A 497 14.44 -14.48 -2.38
CA MET A 497 13.90 -14.41 -3.75
C MET A 497 12.41 -14.79 -3.80
N PHE A 498 11.97 -15.84 -3.09
CA PHE A 498 10.54 -16.17 -2.98
C PHE A 498 9.73 -14.99 -2.45
N LEU A 499 10.14 -14.43 -1.30
CA LEU A 499 9.46 -13.27 -0.73
C LEU A 499 9.52 -12.04 -1.64
N GLY A 500 10.62 -11.84 -2.37
CA GLY A 500 10.82 -10.69 -3.26
C GLY A 500 9.90 -10.72 -4.48
N MET A 501 9.68 -11.89 -5.08
CA MET A 501 8.77 -12.07 -6.22
C MET A 501 7.29 -11.90 -5.85
N ASP A 502 6.95 -11.99 -4.57
CA ASP A 502 5.59 -11.76 -4.06
C ASP A 502 5.33 -10.29 -3.67
N LEU A 503 6.34 -9.43 -3.73
CA LEU A 503 6.15 -8.02 -3.45
C LEU A 503 5.37 -7.34 -4.60
N PRO A 504 4.42 -6.43 -4.30
CA PRO A 504 3.62 -5.73 -5.32
C PRO A 504 4.42 -4.92 -6.34
N GLY A 505 5.70 -4.65 -6.07
CA GLY A 505 6.59 -3.93 -6.98
C GLY A 505 7.03 -4.76 -8.20
N LEU A 506 6.87 -6.07 -8.17
CA LEU A 506 7.17 -7.00 -9.26
C LEU A 506 5.90 -7.84 -9.49
N ASN A 507 4.97 -7.34 -10.31
CA ASN A 507 3.65 -7.93 -10.54
C ASN A 507 3.70 -9.22 -11.41
N LEU A 508 4.58 -10.15 -11.04
CA LEU A 508 4.73 -11.43 -11.73
C LEU A 508 3.48 -12.31 -11.48
N PRO A 509 2.99 -13.04 -12.49
CA PRO A 509 1.83 -13.94 -12.32
C PRO A 509 2.06 -14.99 -11.23
N GLU A 510 1.12 -15.10 -10.29
CA GLU A 510 1.30 -15.84 -9.02
C GLU A 510 1.64 -17.33 -9.19
N LEU A 511 0.92 -18.02 -10.08
CA LEU A 511 1.11 -19.46 -10.29
C LEU A 511 2.45 -19.74 -10.99
N TRP A 512 2.72 -19.01 -12.08
CA TRP A 512 3.91 -19.24 -12.92
C TRP A 512 5.22 -19.02 -12.15
N LYS A 513 5.34 -17.89 -11.43
CA LYS A 513 6.60 -17.50 -10.78
C LYS A 513 7.03 -18.51 -9.70
N THR A 514 6.06 -19.02 -8.95
CA THR A 514 6.30 -19.98 -7.85
C THR A 514 6.76 -21.33 -8.40
N TYR A 515 6.05 -21.87 -9.39
CA TYR A 515 6.45 -23.14 -10.02
C TYR A 515 7.79 -23.03 -10.76
N ALA A 516 8.05 -21.91 -11.44
CA ALA A 516 9.34 -21.68 -12.09
C ALA A 516 10.50 -21.66 -11.08
N MET A 517 10.32 -20.99 -9.93
CA MET A 517 11.35 -20.95 -8.88
C MET A 517 11.54 -22.31 -8.20
N ILE A 518 10.46 -23.04 -7.90
CA ILE A 518 10.53 -24.41 -7.38
C ILE A 518 11.26 -25.31 -8.40
N GLY A 519 10.94 -25.18 -9.69
CA GLY A 519 11.62 -25.89 -10.77
C GLY A 519 13.12 -25.61 -10.82
N PHE A 520 13.52 -24.35 -10.68
CA PHE A 520 14.94 -23.97 -10.58
C PHE A 520 15.63 -24.59 -9.35
N VAL A 521 14.98 -24.54 -8.17
CA VAL A 521 15.53 -25.14 -6.95
C VAL A 521 15.67 -26.66 -7.11
N ALA A 522 14.65 -27.33 -7.65
CA ALA A 522 14.68 -28.77 -7.93
C ALA A 522 15.77 -29.14 -8.96
N TRP A 523 15.91 -28.34 -10.03
CA TRP A 523 16.98 -28.49 -11.03
C TRP A 523 18.37 -28.41 -10.40
N HIS A 524 18.57 -27.41 -9.53
CA HIS A 524 19.83 -27.22 -8.84
C HIS A 524 20.15 -28.37 -7.87
N VAL A 525 19.23 -28.69 -6.95
CA VAL A 525 19.40 -29.78 -5.97
C VAL A 525 19.55 -31.14 -6.67
N GLY A 526 18.75 -31.40 -7.70
CA GLY A 526 18.83 -32.63 -8.49
C GLY A 526 20.20 -32.79 -9.17
N THR A 527 20.77 -31.72 -9.69
CA THR A 527 22.12 -31.74 -10.28
C THR A 527 23.19 -32.03 -9.23
N GLU A 528 23.11 -31.41 -8.04
CA GLU A 528 24.04 -31.73 -6.95
C GLU A 528 23.94 -33.21 -6.54
N ILE A 529 22.73 -33.76 -6.43
CA ILE A 529 22.52 -35.19 -6.11
C ILE A 529 23.12 -36.09 -7.20
N VAL A 530 22.90 -35.80 -8.48
CA VAL A 530 23.47 -36.58 -9.59
C VAL A 530 25.00 -36.59 -9.54
N LEU A 531 25.61 -35.42 -9.29
CA LEU A 531 27.07 -35.29 -9.18
C LEU A 531 27.63 -35.99 -7.94
N GLU A 532 26.93 -35.95 -6.81
CA GLU A 532 27.29 -36.70 -5.59
C GLU A 532 27.19 -38.22 -5.81
N ILE A 533 26.10 -38.72 -6.40
CA ILE A 533 25.95 -40.14 -6.72
C ILE A 533 27.06 -40.59 -7.68
N HIS A 534 27.38 -39.78 -8.70
CA HIS A 534 28.46 -40.07 -9.61
C HIS A 534 29.83 -40.11 -8.90
N ALA A 535 30.12 -39.14 -8.02
CA ALA A 535 31.36 -39.09 -7.25
C ALA A 535 31.50 -40.31 -6.31
N TYR A 536 30.41 -40.68 -5.63
CA TYR A 536 30.36 -41.87 -4.78
C TYR A 536 30.61 -43.16 -5.59
N ARG A 537 29.93 -43.32 -6.73
CA ARG A 537 30.13 -44.48 -7.62
C ARG A 537 31.55 -44.58 -8.15
N LEU A 538 32.16 -43.46 -8.53
CA LEU A 538 33.54 -43.43 -9.01
C LEU A 538 34.51 -43.85 -7.90
N THR A 539 34.34 -43.33 -6.68
CA THR A 539 35.18 -43.69 -5.52
C THR A 539 35.06 -45.17 -5.19
N ARG A 540 33.83 -45.71 -5.14
CA ARG A 540 33.60 -47.14 -4.91
C ARG A 540 34.20 -48.03 -6.00
N LYS A 541 34.13 -47.60 -7.27
CA LYS A 541 34.73 -48.34 -8.40
C LYS A 541 36.25 -48.36 -8.29
N VAL A 542 36.87 -47.28 -7.79
CA VAL A 542 38.31 -47.22 -7.51
C VAL A 542 38.70 -48.16 -6.37
N GLU A 543 37.97 -48.16 -5.26
CA GLU A 543 38.23 -49.06 -4.12
C GLU A 543 38.17 -50.54 -4.52
N ILE A 544 37.18 -50.95 -5.32
CA ILE A 544 37.03 -52.34 -5.79
C ILE A 544 38.18 -52.74 -6.73
N LEU A 545 38.66 -51.82 -7.57
CA LEU A 545 39.71 -52.10 -8.56
C LEU A 545 41.11 -52.15 -7.93
N ASP A 546 41.35 -51.42 -6.83
CA ASP A 546 42.62 -51.48 -6.09
C ASP A 546 42.80 -52.84 -5.39
N ASP A 547 41.68 -53.48 -5.00
CA ASP A 547 41.66 -54.81 -4.38
C ASP A 547 41.91 -55.96 -5.39
N THR A 548 41.78 -55.70 -6.70
CA THR A 548 42.02 -56.68 -7.77
C THR A 548 43.26 -56.30 -8.60
N ARG A 549 44.44 -56.76 -8.15
CA ARG A 549 45.70 -56.46 -8.84
C ARG A 549 45.83 -57.14 -10.21
N ILE A 550 46.29 -56.34 -11.19
CA ILE A 550 46.89 -56.67 -12.52
C ILE A 550 45.99 -56.35 -13.76
N GLN A 551 45.80 -55.05 -14.05
CA GLN A 551 45.72 -54.34 -15.36
C GLN A 551 45.29 -52.87 -15.13
N ILE A 552 45.91 -52.22 -14.13
CA ILE A 552 45.28 -51.13 -13.36
C ILE A 552 45.48 -49.73 -13.97
N LEU A 553 46.62 -49.40 -14.57
CA LEU A 553 46.90 -48.00 -14.91
C LEU A 553 46.05 -47.49 -16.09
N GLN A 554 45.88 -48.31 -17.12
CA GLN A 554 45.16 -47.94 -18.35
C GLN A 554 43.63 -47.87 -18.12
N SER A 555 43.09 -48.82 -17.36
CA SER A 555 41.68 -48.85 -16.95
C SER A 555 41.32 -47.71 -15.99
N PHE A 556 42.24 -47.34 -15.10
CA PHE A 556 42.09 -46.19 -14.20
C PHE A 556 42.04 -44.86 -14.96
N THR A 557 42.98 -44.63 -15.89
CA THR A 557 42.96 -43.43 -16.73
C THR A 557 41.72 -43.32 -17.62
N ALA A 558 41.20 -44.46 -18.11
CA ALA A 558 39.98 -44.48 -18.91
C ALA A 558 38.73 -44.16 -18.07
N ALA A 559 38.58 -44.78 -16.90
CA ALA A 559 37.45 -44.50 -15.99
C ALA A 559 37.47 -43.06 -15.44
N GLU A 560 38.65 -42.49 -15.18
CA GLU A 560 38.81 -41.09 -14.77
C GLU A 560 38.47 -40.12 -15.91
N ALA A 561 38.89 -40.44 -17.15
CA ALA A 561 38.57 -39.65 -18.34
C ALA A 561 37.06 -39.68 -18.67
N GLU A 562 36.41 -40.84 -18.55
CA GLU A 562 34.95 -40.97 -18.68
C GLU A 562 34.22 -40.16 -17.61
N GLY A 563 34.67 -40.23 -16.35
CA GLY A 563 34.11 -39.44 -15.26
C GLY A 563 34.26 -37.93 -15.47
N HIS A 564 35.40 -37.47 -16.00
CA HIS A 564 35.62 -36.08 -16.37
C HIS A 564 34.71 -35.63 -17.52
N THR A 565 34.49 -36.49 -18.51
CA THR A 565 33.61 -36.21 -19.65
C THR A 565 32.15 -36.10 -19.19
N PHE A 566 31.69 -37.03 -18.34
CA PHE A 566 30.37 -36.99 -17.72
C PHE A 566 30.16 -35.68 -16.93
N LYS A 567 31.10 -35.32 -16.05
CA LYS A 567 31.00 -34.08 -15.27
C LYS A 567 30.91 -32.84 -16.17
N LYS A 568 31.73 -32.74 -17.23
CA LYS A 568 31.67 -31.62 -18.17
C LYS A 568 30.32 -31.55 -18.90
N ALA A 569 29.77 -32.69 -19.33
CA ALA A 569 28.45 -32.75 -19.95
C ALA A 569 27.34 -32.30 -19.00
N VAL A 570 27.35 -32.80 -17.75
CA VAL A 570 26.39 -32.37 -16.71
C VAL A 570 26.52 -30.88 -16.42
N LEU A 571 27.73 -30.32 -16.35
CA LEU A 571 27.92 -28.88 -16.16
C LEU A 571 27.34 -28.07 -17.32
N ALA A 572 27.57 -28.49 -18.57
CA ALA A 572 27.04 -27.79 -19.74
C ALA A 572 25.50 -27.79 -19.73
N LEU A 573 24.88 -28.95 -19.47
CA LEU A 573 23.43 -29.07 -19.30
C LEU A 573 22.93 -28.20 -18.15
N TYR A 574 23.62 -28.24 -17.01
CA TYR A 574 23.29 -27.44 -15.84
C TYR A 574 23.28 -25.95 -16.15
N VAL A 575 24.35 -25.43 -16.78
CA VAL A 575 24.46 -24.03 -17.19
C VAL A 575 23.32 -23.66 -18.14
N TRP A 576 23.03 -24.49 -19.14
CA TRP A 576 21.93 -24.25 -20.08
C TRP A 576 20.57 -24.18 -19.36
N GLY A 577 20.31 -25.12 -18.44
CA GLY A 577 19.11 -25.09 -17.59
C GLY A 577 18.99 -23.80 -16.76
N ASN A 578 20.07 -23.37 -16.09
CA ASN A 578 20.03 -22.11 -15.31
C ASN A 578 19.77 -20.89 -16.21
N VAL A 579 20.40 -20.84 -17.38
CA VAL A 579 20.20 -19.75 -18.35
C VAL A 579 18.74 -19.73 -18.82
N THR A 580 18.13 -20.88 -19.08
CA THR A 580 16.71 -20.97 -19.42
C THR A 580 15.82 -20.43 -18.29
N PHE A 581 16.03 -20.87 -17.04
CA PHE A 581 15.29 -20.33 -15.89
C PHE A 581 15.50 -18.81 -15.73
N LEU A 582 16.73 -18.33 -15.89
CA LEU A 582 17.04 -16.90 -15.83
C LEU A 582 16.31 -16.13 -16.93
N ILE A 583 16.35 -16.59 -18.18
CA ILE A 583 15.67 -15.93 -19.31
C ILE A 583 14.16 -15.88 -19.06
N MET A 584 13.56 -16.94 -18.52
CA MET A 584 12.15 -16.93 -18.15
C MET A 584 11.82 -15.80 -17.17
N PHE A 585 12.60 -15.64 -16.10
CA PHE A 585 12.39 -14.55 -15.13
C PHE A 585 12.68 -13.16 -15.72
N LEU A 586 13.77 -12.99 -16.48
CA LEU A 586 14.12 -11.71 -17.08
C LEU A 586 13.10 -11.27 -18.14
N SER A 587 12.59 -12.20 -18.94
CA SER A 587 11.53 -11.94 -19.91
C SER A 587 10.25 -11.51 -19.21
N ALA A 588 9.89 -12.20 -18.12
CA ALA A 588 8.72 -11.82 -17.33
C ALA A 588 8.88 -10.43 -16.70
N ILE A 589 10.05 -10.09 -16.15
CA ILE A 589 10.34 -8.76 -15.61
C ILE A 589 10.27 -7.67 -16.70
N SER A 590 10.73 -7.98 -17.92
CA SER A 590 10.70 -7.05 -19.06
C SER A 590 9.29 -6.78 -19.58
N GLN A 591 8.34 -7.68 -19.35
CA GLN A 591 6.96 -7.55 -19.80
C GLN A 591 6.06 -6.82 -18.80
N LEU A 592 6.52 -6.68 -17.54
CA LEU A 592 5.96 -5.73 -16.57
C LEU A 592 6.24 -4.29 -17.01
#